data_AF-A0A9W5VWX3-F1
#
_entry.id   AF-A0A9W5VWX3-F1
#
_cell.length_a   1.000
_cell.length_b   1.000
_cell.length_c   1.000
_cell.angle_alpha   90.00
_cell.angle_beta   90.00
_cell.angle_gamma   90.00
#
_symmetry.space_group_name_H-M   'P 1'
#
loop_
_entity.id
_entity.type
_entity.pdbx_description
1 polymer ?
#
loop_
_entity_poly.entity_id
_entity_poly.type
_entity_poly.pdbx_seq_one_letter_code
_entity_poly.pdbx_strand_id
1 'polypeptide(L)'
;MSTQTALEYDFKNEVVKTLTELQDWSVENPVAAESMVIGLTAFTWYAMPDILRGSGTRFVAKSALLGGVGSYYKHVGVTAADVKEAGAQVKDFWKKNFGDLPVAAQVGIGAGAAVVALKVNSLVERYIIHRGERRKRAGKKLPHIRQGLVLGAVAGGVTYFARKN
;
A
#
# COMPACT_ATOMS: atom_id res chain seq x y z
N MET A 1 -1.52 37.21 22.33
CA MET A 1 -1.34 35.85 21.79
C MET A 1 -0.12 35.25 22.47
N SER A 2 -0.22 34.08 23.10
CA SER A 2 0.91 33.49 23.81
C SER A 2 1.96 32.98 22.81
N THR A 3 3.23 32.93 23.19
CA THR A 3 4.32 32.39 22.33
C THR A 3 4.03 30.97 21.84
N GLN A 4 3.34 30.17 22.66
CA GLN A 4 2.91 28.81 22.30
C GLN A 4 1.83 28.78 21.21
N THR A 5 0.89 29.73 21.23
CA THR A 5 -0.17 29.83 20.19
C THR A 5 0.36 30.38 18.86
N ALA A 6 1.40 31.22 18.89
CA ALA A 6 2.09 31.67 17.68
C ALA A 6 2.87 30.53 17.01
N LEU A 7 3.60 29.71 17.78
CA LEU A 7 4.32 28.55 17.25
C LEU A 7 3.39 27.49 16.64
N GLU A 8 2.24 27.23 17.28
CA GLU A 8 1.28 26.27 16.75
C GLU A 8 0.64 26.76 15.44
N TYR A 9 0.38 28.05 15.31
CA TYR A 9 -0.15 28.66 14.10
C TYR A 9 0.87 28.61 12.95
N ASP A 10 2.12 28.96 13.24
CA ASP A 10 3.21 28.95 12.26
C ASP A 10 3.50 27.54 11.75
N PHE A 11 3.54 26.56 12.66
CA PHE A 11 3.67 25.15 12.30
C PHE A 11 2.51 24.66 11.42
N LYS A 12 1.26 25.02 11.74
CA LYS A 12 0.09 24.66 10.92
C LYS A 12 0.19 25.24 9.52
N ASN A 13 0.56 26.52 9.41
CA ASN A 13 0.71 27.18 8.11
C ASN A 13 1.82 26.54 7.28
N GLU A 14 2.96 26.22 7.90
CA GLU A 14 4.08 25.59 7.20
C GLU A 14 3.74 24.17 6.74
N VAL A 15 3.02 23.40 7.57
CA VAL A 15 2.51 22.08 7.18
C VAL A 15 1.52 22.19 6.02
N VAL A 16 0.55 23.10 6.10
CA VAL A 16 -0.44 23.30 5.01
C VAL A 16 0.24 23.73 3.72
N LYS A 17 1.21 24.64 3.81
CA LYS A 17 2.01 25.09 2.66
C LYS A 17 2.77 23.92 2.03
N THR A 18 3.52 23.17 2.83
CA THR A 18 4.28 21.99 2.37
C THR A 18 3.38 20.94 1.73
N LEU A 19 2.20 20.69 2.32
CA LEU A 19 1.24 19.74 1.76
C LEU A 19 0.65 20.22 0.43
N THR A 20 0.39 21.52 0.30
CA THR A 20 -0.07 22.12 -0.96
C THR A 20 1.02 22.02 -2.04
N GLU A 21 2.26 22.38 -1.72
CA GLU A 21 3.40 22.27 -2.65
C GLU A 21 3.64 20.82 -3.08
N LEU A 22 3.56 19.87 -2.14
CA LEU A 22 3.68 18.45 -2.44
C LEU A 22 2.54 17.97 -3.33
N GLN A 23 1.32 18.46 -3.07
CA GLN A 23 0.15 18.14 -3.88
C GLN A 23 0.31 18.67 -5.30
N ASP A 24 0.69 19.93 -5.48
CA ASP A 24 0.88 20.54 -6.79
C ASP A 24 1.98 19.82 -7.57
N TRP A 25 3.13 19.55 -6.93
CA TRP A 25 4.19 18.74 -7.50
C TRP A 25 3.72 17.34 -7.91
N SER A 26 2.85 16.71 -7.12
CA SER A 26 2.34 15.37 -7.41
C SER A 26 1.45 15.33 -8.65
N VAL A 27 0.72 16.41 -8.90
CA VAL A 27 -0.11 16.59 -10.11
C VAL A 27 0.79 16.81 -11.32
N GLU A 28 1.88 17.57 -11.18
CA GLU A 28 2.86 17.79 -12.25
C GLU A 28 3.70 16.54 -12.56
N ASN A 29 3.88 15.64 -11.58
CA ASN A 29 4.74 14.45 -11.69
C ASN A 29 3.98 13.15 -11.41
N PRO A 30 2.95 12.81 -12.20
CA PRO A 30 2.00 11.75 -11.86
C PRO A 30 2.65 10.37 -11.70
N VAL A 31 3.61 10.03 -12.57
CA VAL A 31 4.34 8.75 -12.49
C VAL A 31 5.21 8.67 -11.22
N ALA A 32 5.88 9.76 -10.86
CA ALA A 32 6.69 9.82 -9.64
C ALA A 32 5.81 9.77 -8.39
N ALA A 33 4.70 10.51 -8.38
CA ALA A 33 3.73 10.52 -7.31
C ALA A 33 3.12 9.14 -7.05
N GLU A 34 2.65 8.45 -8.09
CA GLU A 34 2.09 7.11 -7.97
C GLU A 34 3.14 6.10 -7.46
N SER A 35 4.37 6.20 -7.97
CA SER A 35 5.49 5.36 -7.54
C SER A 35 5.81 5.58 -6.06
N MET A 36 5.76 6.83 -5.59
CA MET A 36 5.90 7.16 -4.18
C MET A 36 4.74 6.60 -3.34
N VAL A 37 3.50 6.70 -3.82
CA VAL A 37 2.33 6.15 -3.13
C VAL A 37 2.46 4.63 -2.97
N ILE A 38 2.84 3.91 -4.03
CA ILE A 38 3.04 2.46 -3.97
C ILE A 38 4.22 2.10 -3.05
N GLY A 39 5.35 2.80 -3.18
CA GLY A 39 6.54 2.57 -2.35
C GLY A 39 6.28 2.82 -0.87
N LEU A 40 5.62 3.93 -0.51
CA LEU A 40 5.26 4.27 0.86
C LEU A 40 4.20 3.33 1.43
N THR A 41 3.25 2.87 0.61
CA THR A 41 2.26 1.87 1.01
C THR A 41 2.95 0.56 1.36
N ALA A 42 3.84 0.06 0.50
CA ALA A 42 4.61 -1.16 0.77
C ALA A 42 5.52 -1.00 2.00
N PHE A 43 6.23 0.13 2.13
CA PHE A 43 7.02 0.45 3.31
C PHE A 43 6.17 0.37 4.58
N THR A 44 5.06 1.09 4.61
CA THR A 44 4.18 1.21 5.78
C THR A 44 3.59 -0.15 6.13
N TRP A 45 3.14 -0.91 5.13
CA TRP A 45 2.59 -2.25 5.30
C TRP A 45 3.54 -3.19 6.06
N TYR A 46 4.83 -3.16 5.72
CA TYR A 46 5.84 -4.03 6.32
C TYR A 46 6.56 -3.45 7.53
N ALA A 47 6.58 -2.13 7.71
CA ALA A 47 7.11 -1.47 8.90
C ALA A 47 6.14 -1.53 10.09
N MET A 48 4.83 -1.56 9.82
CA MET A 48 3.75 -1.50 10.80
C MET A 48 3.86 -2.51 11.97
N PRO A 49 4.31 -3.77 11.77
CA PRO A 49 4.46 -4.73 12.86
C PRO A 49 5.48 -4.35 13.93
N ASP A 50 6.47 -3.50 13.61
CA ASP A 50 7.46 -3.05 14.59
C ASP A 50 6.91 -1.99 15.55
N ILE A 51 5.89 -1.23 15.12
CA ILE A 51 5.27 -0.14 15.88
C ILE A 51 4.01 -0.64 16.60
N LEU A 52 3.13 -1.32 15.86
CA LEU A 52 1.87 -1.85 16.38
C LEU A 52 2.07 -3.31 16.77
N ARG A 53 1.87 -3.65 18.04
CA ARG A 53 2.02 -5.04 18.54
C ARG A 53 0.73 -5.87 18.46
N GLY A 54 -0.44 -5.23 18.52
CA GLY A 54 -1.75 -5.90 18.49
C GLY A 54 -2.23 -6.22 17.08
N SER A 55 -2.80 -7.41 16.88
CA SER A 55 -3.38 -7.84 15.60
C SER A 55 -4.57 -6.96 15.16
N GLY A 56 -5.46 -6.59 16.09
CA GLY A 56 -6.59 -5.70 15.83
C GLY A 56 -6.16 -4.28 15.43
N THR A 57 -5.15 -3.72 16.09
CA THR A 57 -4.63 -2.38 15.76
C THR A 57 -3.95 -2.36 14.40
N ARG A 58 -3.23 -3.43 14.03
CA ARG A 58 -2.66 -3.59 12.69
C ARG A 58 -3.75 -3.68 11.63
N PHE A 59 -4.86 -4.38 11.91
CA PHE A 59 -5.99 -4.44 10.99
C PHE A 59 -6.58 -3.05 10.73
N VAL A 60 -6.89 -2.31 11.80
CA VAL A 60 -7.42 -0.94 11.67
C VAL A 60 -6.44 -0.03 10.91
N ALA A 61 -5.15 -0.09 11.23
CA ALA A 61 -4.13 0.72 10.57
C ALA A 61 -3.95 0.37 9.08
N LYS A 62 -4.01 -0.92 8.71
CA LYS A 62 -4.01 -1.36 7.32
C LYS A 62 -5.25 -0.86 6.57
N SER A 63 -6.43 -0.94 7.19
CA SER A 63 -7.67 -0.43 6.60
C SER A 63 -7.61 1.08 6.38
N ALA A 64 -7.09 1.84 7.35
CA ALA A 64 -6.89 3.28 7.21
C ALA A 64 -5.89 3.62 6.09
N LEU A 65 -4.79 2.88 5.99
CA LEU A 65 -3.81 3.03 4.92
C LEU A 65 -4.46 2.80 3.54
N LEU A 66 -5.21 1.72 3.37
CA LEU A 66 -5.92 1.43 2.12
C LEU A 66 -6.99 2.50 1.82
N GLY A 67 -7.69 3.00 2.83
CA GLY A 67 -8.63 4.11 2.68
C GLY A 67 -7.96 5.40 2.17
N GLY A 68 -6.78 5.73 2.72
CA GLY A 68 -5.98 6.87 2.27
C GLY A 68 -5.50 6.72 0.82
N VAL A 69 -5.00 5.55 0.46
CA VAL A 69 -4.59 5.24 -0.93
C VAL A 69 -5.78 5.30 -1.89
N GLY A 70 -6.94 4.76 -1.50
CA GLY A 70 -8.16 4.84 -2.30
C GLY A 70 -8.65 6.29 -2.49
N SER A 71 -8.56 7.11 -1.44
CA SER A 71 -8.87 8.55 -1.53
C SER A 71 -7.93 9.28 -2.48
N TYR A 72 -6.63 8.96 -2.46
CA TYR A 72 -5.66 9.50 -3.41
C TYR A 72 -6.04 9.16 -4.86
N TYR A 73 -6.31 7.90 -5.18
CA TYR A 73 -6.67 7.49 -6.53
C TYR A 73 -7.95 8.17 -7.03
N LYS A 74 -8.95 8.33 -6.15
CA LYS A 74 -10.15 9.10 -6.48
C LYS A 74 -9.84 10.57 -6.79
N HIS A 75 -8.87 11.16 -6.10
CA HIS A 75 -8.47 12.56 -6.28
C HIS A 75 -7.63 12.79 -7.55
N VAL A 76 -6.72 11.87 -7.89
CA VAL A 76 -5.94 11.94 -9.16
C VAL A 76 -6.73 11.54 -10.39
N GLY A 77 -8.05 11.44 -10.27
CA GLY A 77 -8.95 11.27 -11.41
C GLY A 77 -9.11 9.84 -11.88
N VAL A 78 -8.78 8.81 -11.08
CA VAL A 78 -9.21 7.44 -11.38
C VAL A 78 -10.74 7.43 -11.34
N THR A 79 -11.33 7.33 -12.51
CA THR A 79 -12.76 7.42 -12.72
C THR A 79 -13.43 6.07 -12.52
N ALA A 80 -14.76 6.10 -12.39
CA ALA A 80 -15.55 4.87 -12.49
C ALA A 80 -15.36 4.14 -13.82
N ALA A 81 -14.97 4.86 -14.89
CA ALA A 81 -14.67 4.26 -16.18
C ALA A 81 -13.35 3.46 -16.15
N ASP A 82 -12.30 3.98 -15.50
CA ASP A 82 -11.01 3.28 -15.36
C ASP A 82 -11.15 2.01 -14.50
N VAL A 83 -11.94 2.09 -13.43
CA VAL A 83 -12.27 0.91 -12.60
C VAL A 83 -13.08 -0.11 -13.41
N LYS A 84 -14.02 0.36 -14.25
CA LYS A 84 -14.82 -0.50 -15.11
C LYS A 84 -13.95 -1.15 -16.20
N GLU A 85 -12.99 -0.43 -16.75
CA GLU A 85 -12.03 -0.96 -17.72
C GLU A 85 -11.12 -2.00 -17.10
N ALA A 86 -10.55 -1.74 -15.92
CA ALA A 86 -9.79 -2.74 -15.17
C ALA A 86 -10.64 -3.98 -14.87
N GLY A 87 -11.90 -3.80 -14.47
CA GLY A 87 -12.86 -4.88 -14.30
C GLY A 87 -13.15 -5.66 -15.59
N ALA A 88 -13.23 -4.97 -16.73
CA ALA A 88 -13.40 -5.59 -18.04
C ALA A 88 -12.16 -6.42 -18.44
N GLN A 89 -10.95 -5.90 -18.21
CA GLN A 89 -9.70 -6.64 -18.46
C GLN A 89 -9.62 -7.92 -17.61
N VAL A 90 -9.97 -7.84 -16.33
CA VAL A 90 -10.05 -9.02 -15.45
C VAL A 90 -11.11 -10.00 -15.95
N LYS A 91 -12.28 -9.51 -16.36
CA LYS A 91 -13.36 -10.34 -16.90
C LYS A 91 -12.95 -11.03 -18.21
N ASP A 92 -12.26 -10.34 -19.10
CA ASP A 92 -11.79 -10.87 -20.38
C ASP A 92 -10.68 -11.89 -20.17
N PHE A 93 -9.73 -11.60 -19.28
CA PHE A 93 -8.75 -12.58 -18.82
C PHE A 93 -9.44 -13.82 -18.25
N TRP A 94 -10.44 -13.65 -17.39
CA TRP A 94 -11.19 -14.75 -16.79
C TRP A 94 -11.90 -15.60 -17.84
N LYS A 95 -12.61 -14.94 -18.76
CA LYS A 95 -13.33 -15.60 -19.85
C LYS A 95 -12.37 -16.35 -20.78
N LYS A 96 -11.23 -15.75 -21.11
CA LYS A 96 -10.20 -16.36 -21.97
C LYS A 96 -9.57 -17.60 -21.36
N ASN A 97 -9.32 -17.62 -20.05
CA ASN A 97 -8.59 -18.70 -19.40
C ASN A 97 -9.51 -19.76 -18.76
N PHE A 98 -10.73 -19.39 -18.37
CA PHE A 98 -11.62 -20.23 -17.57
C PHE A 98 -13.06 -20.26 -18.09
N GLY A 99 -13.39 -19.54 -19.17
CA GLY A 99 -14.76 -19.41 -19.67
C GLY A 99 -15.39 -20.72 -20.15
N ASP A 100 -14.56 -21.67 -20.59
CA ASP A 100 -15.01 -22.98 -21.06
C ASP A 100 -15.32 -23.97 -19.93
N LEU A 101 -15.02 -23.60 -18.68
CA LEU A 101 -15.25 -24.45 -17.52
C LEU A 101 -16.67 -24.29 -16.98
N PRO A 102 -17.27 -25.33 -16.36
CA PRO A 102 -18.52 -25.20 -15.63
C PRO A 102 -18.45 -24.12 -14.55
N VAL A 103 -19.56 -23.42 -14.31
CA VAL A 103 -19.62 -22.31 -13.32
C VAL A 103 -19.11 -22.75 -11.95
N ALA A 104 -19.43 -23.96 -11.50
CA ALA A 104 -18.93 -24.51 -10.23
C ALA A 104 -17.39 -24.60 -10.19
N ALA A 105 -16.74 -24.97 -11.30
CA ALA A 105 -15.28 -25.01 -11.40
C ALA A 105 -14.68 -23.60 -11.44
N GLN A 106 -15.31 -22.65 -12.13
CA GLN A 106 -14.88 -21.24 -12.12
C GLN A 106 -14.94 -20.63 -10.72
N VAL A 107 -16.04 -20.87 -9.99
CA VAL A 107 -16.20 -20.46 -8.60
C VAL A 107 -15.15 -21.14 -7.70
N GLY A 108 -14.91 -22.44 -7.92
CA GLY A 108 -13.87 -23.18 -7.21
C GLY A 108 -12.46 -22.61 -7.41
N ILE A 109 -12.12 -22.22 -8.65
CA ILE A 109 -10.84 -21.58 -8.97
C ILE A 109 -10.73 -20.21 -8.31
N GLY A 110 -11.78 -19.38 -8.38
CA GLY A 110 -11.80 -18.07 -7.72
C GLY A 110 -11.67 -18.16 -6.21
N ALA A 111 -12.47 -19.01 -5.58
CA ALA A 111 -12.42 -19.25 -4.14
C ALA A 111 -11.06 -19.86 -3.72
N GLY A 112 -10.56 -20.83 -4.49
CA GLY A 112 -9.26 -21.45 -4.26
C GLY A 112 -8.12 -20.46 -4.34
N ALA A 113 -8.09 -19.62 -5.38
CA ALA A 113 -7.09 -18.57 -5.55
C ALA A 113 -7.12 -17.56 -4.39
N ALA A 114 -8.30 -17.15 -3.95
CA ALA A 114 -8.45 -16.27 -2.79
C ALA A 114 -7.91 -16.92 -1.50
N VAL A 115 -8.24 -18.18 -1.24
CA VAL A 115 -7.74 -18.92 -0.07
C VAL A 115 -6.21 -19.08 -0.12
N VAL A 116 -5.66 -19.40 -1.29
CA VAL A 116 -4.20 -19.51 -1.49
C VAL A 116 -3.53 -18.15 -1.24
N ALA A 117 -4.06 -17.06 -1.80
CA ALA A 117 -3.52 -15.73 -1.59
C ALA A 117 -3.52 -15.32 -0.10
N LEU A 118 -4.63 -15.55 0.61
CA LEU A 118 -4.73 -15.30 2.04
C LEU A 118 -3.72 -16.13 2.84
N LYS A 119 -3.54 -17.40 2.46
CA LYS A 119 -2.60 -18.30 3.13
C LYS A 119 -1.15 -17.91 2.87
N VAL A 120 -0.80 -17.56 1.63
CA VAL A 120 0.52 -17.02 1.27
C VAL A 120 0.78 -15.73 2.05
N ASN A 121 -0.18 -14.79 2.09
CA ASN A 121 -0.03 -13.56 2.88
C ASN A 121 0.20 -13.87 4.36
N SER A 122 -0.57 -14.79 4.95
CA SER A 122 -0.39 -15.19 6.36
C SER A 122 0.97 -15.84 6.61
N LEU A 123 1.45 -16.69 5.71
CA LEU A 123 2.76 -17.33 5.81
C LEU A 123 3.90 -16.31 5.68
N VAL A 124 3.78 -15.36 4.76
CA VAL A 124 4.72 -14.25 4.58
C VAL A 124 4.76 -13.38 5.83
N GLU A 125 3.61 -12.98 6.36
CA GLU A 125 3.52 -12.22 7.61
C GLU A 125 4.14 -12.99 8.79
N ARG A 126 3.83 -14.27 8.94
CA ARG A 126 4.42 -15.12 9.97
C ARG A 126 5.93 -15.25 9.82
N TYR A 127 6.43 -15.51 8.61
CA TYR A 127 7.86 -15.62 8.33
C TYR A 127 8.59 -14.31 8.66
N ILE A 128 8.03 -13.19 8.24
CA ILE A 128 8.58 -11.85 8.49
C ILE A 128 8.64 -11.59 10.00
N ILE A 129 7.56 -11.82 10.74
CA ILE A 129 7.50 -11.64 12.20
C ILE A 129 8.52 -12.55 12.90
N HIS A 130 8.56 -13.85 12.57
CA HIS A 130 9.50 -14.79 13.19
C HIS A 130 10.96 -14.43 12.88
N ARG A 131 11.26 -13.96 11.67
CA ARG A 131 12.60 -13.48 11.30
C ARG A 131 12.97 -12.22 12.08
N GLY A 132 12.02 -11.31 12.28
CA GLY A 132 12.22 -10.12 13.10
C GLY A 132 12.38 -10.44 14.59
N GLU A 133 11.65 -11.41 15.12
CA GLU A 133 11.79 -11.88 16.50
C GLU A 133 13.13 -12.57 16.73
N ARG A 134 13.61 -13.41 15.80
CA ARG A 134 14.96 -13.99 15.84
C ARG A 134 16.04 -12.90 15.84
N ARG A 135 15.85 -11.81 15.08
CA ARG A 135 16.77 -10.67 15.05
C ARG A 135 16.69 -9.78 16.29
N LYS A 136 15.52 -9.65 16.92
CA LYS A 136 15.35 -9.01 18.24
C LYS A 136 16.04 -9.81 19.34
N ARG A 137 15.94 -11.15 19.31
CA ARG A 137 16.69 -12.05 20.22
C ARG A 137 18.21 -11.94 20.03
N ALA A 138 18.66 -11.60 18.81
CA ALA A 138 20.05 -11.27 18.50
C ALA A 138 20.42 -9.78 18.80
N GLY A 139 19.59 -9.05 19.54
CA GLY A 139 19.86 -7.67 19.98
C GLY A 139 19.68 -6.57 18.93
N LYS A 140 19.25 -6.88 17.70
CA LYS A 140 19.06 -5.86 16.64
C LYS A 140 17.73 -5.12 16.80
N LYS A 141 17.80 -3.80 16.98
CA LYS A 141 16.62 -2.90 17.04
C LYS A 141 16.01 -2.71 15.64
N LEU A 142 14.67 -2.76 15.57
CA LEU A 142 13.83 -2.40 14.40
C LEU A 142 14.10 -3.17 13.07
N PRO A 143 14.02 -4.50 13.07
CA PRO A 143 14.34 -5.30 11.88
C PRO A 143 13.31 -5.21 10.74
N HIS A 144 12.06 -4.85 11.01
CA HIS A 144 11.00 -4.78 10.00
C HIS A 144 10.96 -3.42 9.30
N ILE A 145 11.34 -2.33 9.97
CA ILE A 145 11.48 -1.00 9.33
C ILE A 145 12.52 -1.04 8.20
N ARG A 146 13.66 -1.71 8.42
CA ARG A 146 14.69 -1.87 7.38
C ARG A 146 14.19 -2.69 6.19
N GLN A 147 13.36 -3.71 6.45
CA GLN A 147 12.75 -4.51 5.39
C GLN A 147 11.69 -3.72 4.64
N GLY A 148 10.83 -3.00 5.35
CA GLY A 148 9.87 -2.07 4.77
C GLY A 148 10.57 -1.06 3.87
N LEU A 149 11.73 -0.52 4.28
CA LEU A 149 12.48 0.45 3.47
C LEU A 149 12.94 -0.14 2.14
N VAL A 150 13.53 -1.33 2.17
CA VAL A 150 13.96 -2.03 0.94
C VAL A 150 12.77 -2.38 0.06
N LEU A 151 11.71 -2.96 0.63
CA LEU A 151 10.53 -3.34 -0.13
C LEU A 151 9.78 -2.13 -0.71
N GLY A 152 9.73 -1.03 0.04
CA GLY A 152 9.15 0.24 -0.43
C GLY A 152 9.96 0.84 -1.57
N ALA A 153 11.28 0.88 -1.45
CA ALA A 153 12.16 1.37 -2.52
C ALA A 153 12.07 0.51 -3.79
N VAL A 154 12.05 -0.82 -3.65
CA VAL A 154 11.88 -1.75 -4.77
C VAL A 154 10.52 -1.57 -5.43
N ALA A 155 9.43 -1.53 -4.65
CA ALA A 155 8.08 -1.37 -5.18
C ALA A 155 7.93 -0.04 -5.94
N GLY A 156 8.34 1.07 -5.32
CA GLY A 156 8.29 2.38 -5.96
C GLY A 156 9.20 2.46 -7.20
N GLY A 157 10.41 1.91 -7.12
CA GLY A 157 11.34 1.88 -8.25
C GLY A 157 10.80 1.08 -9.44
N VAL A 158 10.28 -0.13 -9.20
CA VAL A 158 9.67 -0.97 -10.24
C VAL A 158 8.48 -0.27 -10.89
N THR A 159 7.58 0.32 -10.10
CA THR A 159 6.45 1.10 -10.64
C THR A 159 6.93 2.27 -11.49
N TYR A 160 7.93 3.02 -11.01
CA TYR A 160 8.47 4.17 -11.74
C TYR A 160 9.05 3.75 -13.09
N PHE A 161 9.87 2.69 -13.12
CA PHE A 161 10.44 2.18 -14.37
C PHE A 161 9.38 1.59 -15.30
N ALA A 162 8.36 0.91 -14.78
CA ALA A 162 7.32 0.29 -15.60
C ALA A 162 6.35 1.31 -16.22
N ARG A 163 6.18 2.48 -15.60
CA ARG A 163 5.26 3.55 -16.06
C ARG A 163 5.96 4.64 -16.87
N LYS A 164 7.27 4.82 -16.70
CA LYS A 164 8.06 5.84 -17.41
C LYS A 164 8.49 5.39 -18.82
N ASN A 165 8.63 4.09 -19.02
CA ASN A 165 8.95 3.48 -20.31
C ASN A 165 7.66 3.14 -21.06
#